data_AF-A0A7S2N059-F1
#
_entry.id   AF-A0A7S2N059-F1
#
_cell.length_a   1.000
_cell.length_b   1.000
_cell.length_c   1.000
_cell.angle_alpha   90.00
_cell.angle_beta   90.00
_cell.angle_gamma   90.00
#
_symmetry.space_group_name_H-M   'P 1'
#
loop_
_entity.id
_entity.type
_entity.pdbx_description
1 polymer ?
#
loop_
_entity_poly.entity_id
_entity_poly.type
_entity_poly.pdbx_seq_one_letter_code
_entity_poly.pdbx_strand_id
1 'polypeptide(L)'
;GGEPAKNIDPKVKAICRDFSIDDDICAKLHDAMKDREDYDEDIQALHKVMERATRDGKKPLEAMLTQIRAIKSGRFPGKELLDPDIWNFVEKYNLDDRVINRLVQTLKTRRGKKKEDLKALDERLSNANQPTGLGLLVRLLEGLEETGRLPSPPRRLGGSGNFHPTGTFLHPRGGREPQRQGRGRSEDRGDKRYGDDKRYGGGGEERRYGGG
;
A
#
# COMPACT_ATOMS: atom_id res chain seq x y z
N GLY A 1 32.60 -24.13 12.39
CA GLY A 1 31.84 -25.26 11.83
C GLY A 1 31.03 -24.74 10.67
N GLY A 2 31.22 -25.30 9.47
CA GLY A 2 30.43 -24.90 8.31
C GLY A 2 28.99 -25.40 8.47
N GLU A 3 28.01 -24.50 8.40
CA GLU A 3 26.62 -24.91 8.24
C GLU A 3 26.51 -25.77 6.97
N PRO A 4 25.74 -26.87 6.99
CA PRO A 4 25.49 -27.64 5.79
C PRO A 4 24.88 -26.70 4.75
N ALA A 5 25.46 -26.67 3.55
CA ALA A 5 24.98 -25.86 2.44
C ALA A 5 23.50 -26.18 2.22
N LYS A 6 22.61 -25.25 2.61
CA LYS A 6 21.17 -25.40 2.46
C LYS A 6 20.92 -25.66 0.98
N ASN A 7 20.28 -26.79 0.66
CA ASN A 7 19.99 -27.17 -0.71
C ASN A 7 18.88 -26.27 -1.26
N ILE A 8 19.24 -25.05 -1.64
CA ILE A 8 18.33 -24.04 -2.18
C ILE A 8 17.94 -24.47 -3.60
N ASP A 9 16.64 -24.40 -3.87
CA ASP A 9 16.06 -24.71 -5.17
C ASP A 9 16.74 -23.90 -6.32
N PRO A 10 17.08 -24.55 -7.45
CA PRO A 10 17.75 -23.89 -8.57
C PRO A 10 16.96 -22.73 -9.18
N LYS A 11 15.62 -22.76 -9.18
CA LYS A 11 14.77 -21.68 -9.70
C LYS A 11 14.83 -20.44 -8.80
N VAL A 12 14.86 -20.63 -7.48
CA VAL A 12 15.06 -19.55 -6.51
C VAL A 12 16.46 -18.95 -6.65
N LYS A 13 17.49 -19.79 -6.82
CA LYS A 13 18.86 -19.32 -7.10
C LYS A 13 18.94 -18.51 -8.39
N ALA A 14 18.25 -18.95 -9.45
CA ALA A 14 18.23 -18.24 -10.73
C ALA A 14 17.69 -16.82 -10.58
N ILE A 15 16.52 -16.64 -9.95
CA ILE A 15 15.96 -15.31 -9.66
C ILE A 15 16.91 -14.49 -8.80
N CYS A 16 17.45 -15.04 -7.71
CA CYS A 16 18.36 -14.30 -6.85
C CYS A 16 19.62 -13.84 -7.61
N ARG A 17 20.16 -14.66 -8.51
CA ARG A 17 21.29 -14.29 -9.37
C ARG A 17 20.93 -13.17 -10.34
N ASP A 18 19.76 -13.23 -10.96
CA ASP A 18 19.32 -12.23 -11.96
C ASP A 18 19.18 -10.82 -11.34
N PHE A 19 18.89 -10.75 -10.04
CA PHE A 19 18.76 -9.49 -9.28
C PHE A 19 19.94 -9.21 -8.33
N SER A 20 21.05 -9.97 -8.41
CA SER A 20 22.23 -9.84 -7.54
C SER A 20 21.90 -9.85 -6.04
N ILE A 21 21.10 -10.81 -5.62
CA ILE A 21 20.64 -11.00 -4.24
C ILE A 21 21.54 -11.99 -3.51
N ASP A 22 21.96 -11.64 -2.29
CA ASP A 22 22.83 -12.47 -1.45
C ASP A 22 22.20 -13.82 -1.09
N ASP A 23 23.06 -14.83 -0.88
CA ASP A 23 22.67 -16.21 -0.54
C ASP A 23 21.81 -16.29 0.73
N ASP A 24 22.06 -15.41 1.72
CA ASP A 24 21.26 -15.32 2.95
C ASP A 24 19.80 -14.97 2.67
N ILE A 25 19.57 -14.07 1.71
CA ILE A 25 18.22 -13.67 1.31
C ILE A 25 17.61 -14.71 0.38
N CYS A 26 18.43 -15.34 -0.46
CA CYS A 26 18.03 -16.49 -1.28
C CYS A 26 17.48 -17.64 -0.42
N ALA A 27 18.16 -17.99 0.68
CA ALA A 27 17.68 -18.98 1.65
C ALA A 27 16.33 -18.57 2.29
N LYS A 28 16.17 -17.29 2.65
CA LYS A 28 14.89 -16.77 3.20
C LYS A 28 13.75 -16.82 2.19
N LEU A 29 14.04 -16.60 0.90
CA LEU A 29 13.06 -16.74 -0.17
C LEU A 29 12.67 -18.22 -0.37
N HIS A 30 13.64 -19.12 -0.42
CA HIS A 30 13.39 -20.55 -0.52
C HIS A 30 12.52 -21.06 0.62
N ASP A 31 12.84 -20.68 1.86
CA ASP A 31 12.03 -21.01 3.03
C ASP A 31 10.61 -20.44 2.98
N ALA A 32 10.40 -19.28 2.35
CA ALA A 32 9.06 -18.71 2.18
C ALA A 32 8.25 -19.41 1.08
N MET A 33 8.93 -19.95 0.06
CA MET A 33 8.29 -20.54 -1.11
C MET A 33 7.98 -22.03 -0.95
N LYS A 34 8.71 -22.77 -0.11
CA LYS A 34 8.55 -24.23 0.03
C LYS A 34 7.15 -24.69 0.46
N ASP A 35 6.39 -23.83 1.15
CA ASP A 35 5.04 -24.12 1.64
C ASP A 35 3.94 -23.73 0.62
N ARG A 36 4.30 -23.26 -0.58
CA ARG A 36 3.36 -22.78 -1.61
C ARG A 36 2.96 -23.91 -2.55
N GLU A 37 1.65 -24.05 -2.79
CA GLU A 37 1.12 -25.03 -3.74
C GLU A 37 1.44 -24.68 -5.21
N ASP A 38 1.32 -23.39 -5.59
CA ASP A 38 1.50 -22.89 -6.96
C ASP A 38 2.97 -22.44 -7.24
N TYR A 39 3.95 -23.21 -6.74
CA TYR A 39 5.36 -22.80 -6.66
C TYR A 39 5.94 -22.21 -7.96
N ASP A 40 5.71 -22.88 -9.10
CA ASP A 40 6.31 -22.51 -10.39
C ASP A 40 5.73 -21.22 -10.96
N GLU A 41 4.41 -21.08 -10.91
CA GLU A 41 3.69 -19.87 -11.31
C GLU A 41 4.06 -18.68 -10.42
N ASP A 42 4.27 -18.94 -9.14
CA ASP A 42 4.60 -17.92 -8.15
C ASP A 42 6.03 -17.40 -8.31
N ILE A 43 6.98 -18.26 -8.69
CA ILE A 43 8.34 -17.85 -9.10
C ILE A 43 8.29 -16.95 -10.33
N GLN A 44 7.49 -17.28 -11.34
CA GLN A 44 7.34 -16.44 -12.53
C GLN A 44 6.69 -15.08 -12.20
N ALA A 45 5.65 -15.09 -11.37
CA ALA A 45 4.99 -13.88 -10.90
C ALA A 45 5.95 -13.01 -10.08
N LEU A 46 6.78 -13.62 -9.22
CA LEU A 46 7.80 -12.93 -8.44
C LEU A 46 8.82 -12.25 -9.33
N HIS A 47 9.30 -12.93 -10.38
CA HIS A 47 10.23 -12.33 -11.34
C HIS A 47 9.64 -11.07 -11.98
N LYS A 48 8.38 -11.10 -12.46
CA LYS A 48 7.71 -9.92 -13.04
C LYS A 48 7.59 -8.76 -12.05
N VAL A 49 7.23 -9.05 -10.80
CA VAL A 49 7.10 -8.02 -9.74
C VAL A 49 8.46 -7.40 -9.43
N MET A 50 9.52 -8.20 -9.37
CA MET A 50 10.89 -7.75 -9.13
C MET A 50 11.44 -6.90 -10.28
N GLU A 51 11.21 -7.32 -11.53
CA GLU A 51 11.59 -6.57 -12.72
C GLU A 51 10.92 -5.20 -12.74
N ARG A 52 9.60 -5.15 -12.51
CA ARG A 52 8.83 -3.91 -12.41
C ARG A 52 9.36 -3.00 -11.29
N ALA A 53 9.53 -3.54 -10.08
CA ALA A 53 10.00 -2.78 -8.94
C ALA A 53 11.38 -2.14 -9.19
N THR A 54 12.27 -2.89 -9.84
CA THR A 54 13.62 -2.42 -10.18
C THR A 54 13.57 -1.36 -11.28
N ARG A 55 12.72 -1.54 -12.29
CA ARG A 55 12.47 -0.55 -13.36
C ARG A 55 11.91 0.77 -12.79
N ASP A 56 11.10 0.70 -11.74
CA ASP A 56 10.56 1.85 -11.02
C ASP A 56 11.58 2.49 -10.04
N GLY A 57 12.85 2.00 -10.05
CA GLY A 57 13.95 2.56 -9.27
C GLY A 57 14.08 2.02 -7.84
N LYS A 58 13.30 1.01 -7.44
CA LYS A 58 13.47 0.36 -6.13
C LYS A 58 14.73 -0.50 -6.14
N LYS A 59 15.43 -0.55 -5.01
CA LYS A 59 16.58 -1.45 -4.86
C LYS A 59 16.10 -2.91 -4.90
N PRO A 60 16.72 -3.81 -5.67
CA PRO A 60 16.30 -5.21 -5.77
C PRO A 60 16.22 -5.91 -4.41
N LEU A 61 17.18 -5.66 -3.51
CA LEU A 61 17.18 -6.21 -2.16
C LEU A 61 15.92 -5.83 -1.35
N GLU A 62 15.52 -4.55 -1.39
CA GLU A 62 14.34 -4.05 -0.67
C GLU A 62 13.05 -4.59 -1.28
N ALA A 63 12.98 -4.67 -2.61
CA ALA A 63 11.87 -5.30 -3.32
C ALA A 63 11.74 -6.78 -2.94
N MET A 64 12.85 -7.52 -2.94
CA MET A 64 12.88 -8.94 -2.58
C MET A 64 12.41 -9.20 -1.16
N LEU A 65 12.94 -8.45 -0.18
CA LEU A 65 12.52 -8.56 1.23
C LEU A 65 11.03 -8.26 1.42
N THR A 66 10.50 -7.28 0.66
CA THR A 66 9.07 -6.95 0.66
C THR A 66 8.23 -8.11 0.14
N GLN A 67 8.65 -8.75 -0.96
CA GLN A 67 7.95 -9.91 -1.51
C GLN A 67 8.07 -11.14 -0.61
N ILE A 68 9.24 -11.41 -0.01
CA ILE A 68 9.39 -12.50 0.99
C ILE A 68 8.39 -12.32 2.13
N ARG A 69 8.21 -11.10 2.65
CA ARG A 69 7.21 -10.81 3.70
C ARG A 69 5.78 -11.02 3.20
N ALA A 70 5.47 -10.63 1.97
CA ALA A 70 4.16 -10.86 1.36
C ALA A 70 3.86 -12.35 1.19
N ILE A 71 4.85 -13.15 0.75
CA ILE A 71 4.73 -14.59 0.58
C ILE A 71 4.50 -15.27 1.93
N LYS A 72 5.33 -14.98 2.94
CA LYS A 72 5.18 -15.55 4.30
C LYS A 72 3.85 -15.21 4.97
N SER A 73 3.23 -14.07 4.62
CA SER A 73 1.92 -13.66 5.14
C SER A 73 0.74 -14.17 4.30
N GLY A 74 0.99 -14.94 3.24
CA GLY A 74 -0.06 -15.42 2.33
C GLY A 74 -0.74 -14.29 1.54
N ARG A 75 -0.11 -13.12 1.44
CA ARG A 75 -0.66 -11.94 0.74
C ARG A 75 -0.10 -11.76 -0.66
N PHE A 76 0.92 -12.51 -1.03
CA PHE A 76 1.48 -12.44 -2.36
C PHE A 76 0.44 -12.92 -3.40
N PRO A 77 0.15 -12.14 -4.46
CA PRO A 77 -0.90 -12.47 -5.43
C PRO A 77 -0.67 -13.79 -6.15
N GLY A 78 0.61 -14.13 -6.38
CA GLY A 78 1.03 -15.35 -7.04
C GLY A 78 0.61 -15.42 -8.51
N LYS A 79 0.16 -16.61 -8.92
CA LYS A 79 -0.30 -16.93 -10.28
C LYS A 79 -1.28 -15.95 -10.93
N GLU A 80 -2.09 -15.21 -10.17
CA GLU A 80 -3.04 -14.25 -10.77
C GLU A 80 -2.35 -13.09 -11.50
N LEU A 81 -1.11 -12.76 -11.13
CA LEU A 81 -0.32 -11.76 -11.85
C LEU A 81 0.24 -12.27 -13.18
N LEU A 82 0.10 -13.57 -13.45
CA LEU A 82 0.42 -14.12 -14.77
C LEU A 82 -0.70 -13.86 -15.77
N ASP A 83 -1.91 -13.51 -15.31
CA ASP A 83 -3.00 -13.13 -16.20
C ASP A 83 -2.66 -11.79 -16.90
N PRO A 84 -2.58 -11.77 -18.23
CA PRO A 84 -2.21 -10.56 -18.97
C PRO A 84 -3.22 -9.42 -18.78
N ASP A 85 -4.52 -9.71 -18.58
CA ASP A 85 -5.54 -8.67 -18.39
C ASP A 85 -5.32 -7.94 -17.05
N ILE A 86 -4.97 -8.68 -15.99
CA ILE A 86 -4.60 -8.07 -14.69
C ILE A 86 -3.28 -7.31 -14.84
N TRP A 87 -2.26 -7.93 -15.43
CA TRP A 87 -0.93 -7.31 -15.52
C TRP A 87 -0.95 -6.02 -16.34
N ASN A 88 -1.65 -6.01 -17.48
CA ASN A 88 -1.81 -4.81 -18.30
C ASN A 88 -2.55 -3.70 -17.54
N PHE A 89 -3.54 -4.05 -16.73
CA PHE A 89 -4.25 -3.08 -15.88
C PHE A 89 -3.33 -2.50 -14.79
N VAL A 90 -2.50 -3.34 -14.16
CA VAL A 90 -1.50 -2.93 -13.16
C VAL A 90 -0.49 -1.94 -13.76
N GLU A 91 0.05 -2.26 -14.94
CA GLU A 91 1.01 -1.42 -15.65
C GLU A 91 0.36 -0.10 -16.12
N LYS A 92 -0.84 -0.15 -16.72
CA LYS A 92 -1.55 1.02 -17.25
C LYS A 92 -1.80 2.10 -16.19
N TYR A 93 -2.09 1.68 -14.96
CA TYR A 93 -2.40 2.60 -13.85
C TYR A 93 -1.29 2.70 -12.80
N ASN A 94 -0.13 2.09 -13.05
CA ASN A 94 1.01 2.02 -12.13
C ASN A 94 0.62 1.70 -10.68
N LEU A 95 -0.11 0.60 -10.48
CA LEU A 95 -0.68 0.27 -9.17
C LEU A 95 0.40 -0.11 -8.15
N ASP A 96 0.28 0.36 -6.91
CA ASP A 96 1.16 -0.09 -5.83
C ASP A 96 0.82 -1.54 -5.39
N ASP A 97 1.78 -2.21 -4.74
CA ASP A 97 1.63 -3.61 -4.32
C ASP A 97 0.40 -3.85 -3.43
N ARG A 98 0.01 -2.85 -2.61
CA ARG A 98 -1.15 -2.96 -1.73
C ARG A 98 -2.44 -2.95 -2.53
N VAL A 99 -2.55 -2.06 -3.53
CA VAL A 99 -3.71 -1.96 -4.41
C VAL A 99 -3.79 -3.16 -5.35
N ILE A 100 -2.65 -3.69 -5.82
CA ILE A 100 -2.59 -4.93 -6.60
C ILE A 100 -3.14 -6.10 -5.80
N ASN A 101 -2.67 -6.29 -4.56
CA ASN A 101 -3.14 -7.36 -3.70
C ASN A 101 -4.65 -7.28 -3.49
N ARG A 102 -5.17 -6.06 -3.26
CA ARG A 102 -6.61 -5.84 -3.10
C ARG A 102 -7.37 -6.15 -4.38
N LEU A 103 -6.94 -5.61 -5.53
CA LEU A 103 -7.54 -5.88 -6.83
C LEU A 103 -7.64 -7.40 -7.10
N VAL A 104 -6.55 -8.13 -6.88
CA VAL A 104 -6.50 -9.58 -7.09
C VAL A 104 -7.46 -10.30 -6.14
N GLN A 105 -7.53 -9.91 -4.86
CA GLN A 105 -8.48 -10.49 -3.90
C GLN A 105 -9.94 -10.22 -4.31
N THR A 106 -10.28 -9.00 -4.68
CA THR A 106 -11.63 -8.64 -5.14
C THR A 106 -12.02 -9.47 -6.37
N LEU A 107 -11.12 -9.64 -7.34
CA LEU A 107 -11.38 -10.41 -8.57
C LEU A 107 -11.44 -11.93 -8.31
N LYS A 108 -10.65 -12.45 -7.37
CA LYS A 108 -10.69 -13.87 -6.96
C LYS A 108 -12.05 -14.26 -6.38
N THR A 109 -12.72 -13.36 -5.66
CA THR A 109 -14.07 -13.59 -5.13
C THR A 109 -15.13 -13.63 -6.23
N ARG A 110 -14.86 -13.02 -7.39
CA ARG A 110 -15.80 -12.83 -8.51
C ARG A 110 -15.41 -13.67 -9.73
N ARG A 111 -15.12 -14.96 -9.51
CA ARG A 111 -14.74 -15.92 -10.56
C ARG A 111 -15.84 -15.98 -11.65
N GLY A 112 -15.63 -15.31 -12.77
CA GLY A 112 -16.59 -15.24 -13.88
C GLY A 112 -16.89 -13.83 -14.39
N LYS A 113 -16.75 -12.79 -13.54
CA LYS A 113 -16.94 -11.39 -13.93
C LYS A 113 -15.65 -10.58 -14.05
N LYS A 114 -14.51 -11.23 -13.85
CA LYS A 114 -13.17 -10.62 -13.88
C LYS A 114 -12.96 -9.65 -15.04
N LYS A 115 -13.22 -10.08 -16.28
CA LYS A 115 -13.04 -9.23 -17.48
C LYS A 115 -14.02 -8.05 -17.53
N GLU A 116 -15.28 -8.27 -17.15
CA GLU A 116 -16.30 -7.23 -17.08
C GLU A 116 -15.95 -6.19 -16.02
N ASP A 117 -15.52 -6.64 -14.83
CA ASP A 117 -15.12 -5.78 -13.72
C ASP A 117 -13.87 -4.96 -14.10
N LEU A 118 -12.85 -5.59 -14.68
CA LEU A 118 -11.65 -4.88 -15.17
C LEU A 118 -12.01 -3.82 -16.23
N LYS A 119 -12.87 -4.15 -17.19
CA LYS A 119 -13.33 -3.20 -18.22
C LYS A 119 -14.08 -2.03 -17.60
N ALA A 120 -14.98 -2.30 -16.65
CA ALA A 120 -15.76 -1.26 -16.01
C ALA A 120 -14.92 -0.39 -15.05
N LEU A 121 -13.88 -0.95 -14.42
CA LEU A 121 -12.87 -0.19 -13.69
C LEU A 121 -12.05 0.70 -14.64
N ASP A 122 -11.61 0.16 -15.78
CA ASP A 122 -10.84 0.89 -16.80
C ASP A 122 -11.61 2.09 -17.37
N GLU A 123 -12.89 1.90 -17.70
CA GLU A 123 -13.78 2.96 -18.17
C GLU A 123 -13.93 4.09 -17.12
N ARG A 124 -14.00 3.74 -15.84
CA ARG A 124 -14.13 4.75 -14.77
C ARG A 124 -12.85 5.50 -14.50
N LEU A 125 -11.72 4.80 -14.50
CA LEU A 125 -10.42 5.40 -14.25
C LEU A 125 -9.96 6.25 -15.44
N SER A 126 -10.23 5.83 -16.68
CA SER A 126 -9.91 6.61 -17.88
C SER A 126 -10.68 7.94 -17.97
N ASN A 127 -11.90 7.99 -17.43
CA ASN A 127 -12.71 9.21 -17.36
C ASN A 127 -12.35 10.14 -16.19
N ALA A 128 -11.51 9.69 -15.25
CA ALA A 128 -11.09 10.49 -14.11
C ALA A 128 -9.90 11.37 -14.49
N ASN A 129 -10.14 12.67 -14.67
CA ASN A 129 -9.11 13.68 -15.02
C ASN A 129 -8.01 13.89 -13.95
N GLN A 130 -7.97 13.12 -12.87
CA GLN A 130 -6.95 13.26 -11.83
C GLN A 130 -6.08 12.02 -11.68
N PRO A 131 -4.75 12.18 -11.62
CA PRO A 131 -3.79 11.09 -11.40
C PRO A 131 -3.80 10.52 -9.96
N THR A 132 -4.72 10.96 -9.09
CA THR A 132 -5.05 10.31 -7.81
C THR A 132 -5.94 9.07 -7.99
N GLY A 133 -5.76 8.37 -9.11
CA GLY A 133 -6.55 7.20 -9.53
C GLY A 133 -6.51 6.05 -8.52
N LEU A 134 -5.49 5.97 -7.67
CA LEU A 134 -5.40 4.96 -6.61
C LEU A 134 -6.51 5.10 -5.56
N GLY A 135 -6.83 6.32 -5.10
CA GLY A 135 -7.89 6.54 -4.11
C GLY A 135 -9.28 6.20 -4.66
N LEU A 136 -9.52 6.56 -5.94
CA LEU A 136 -10.74 6.19 -6.63
C LEU A 136 -10.82 4.67 -6.83
N LEU A 137 -9.75 4.02 -7.30
CA LEU A 137 -9.71 2.59 -7.50
C LEU A 137 -9.99 1.84 -6.20
N VAL A 138 -9.35 2.21 -5.09
CA VAL A 138 -9.59 1.58 -3.78
C VAL A 138 -11.07 1.68 -3.38
N ARG A 139 -11.71 2.84 -3.58
CA ARG A 139 -13.14 3.03 -3.30
C ARG A 139 -14.05 2.22 -4.25
N LEU A 140 -13.64 2.05 -5.51
CA LEU A 140 -14.37 1.22 -6.47
C LEU A 140 -14.27 -0.27 -6.11
N LEU A 141 -13.08 -0.72 -5.66
CA LEU A 141 -12.87 -2.08 -5.16
C LEU A 141 -13.69 -2.33 -3.89
N GLU A 142 -13.74 -1.37 -2.95
CA GLU A 142 -14.62 -1.42 -1.78
C GLU A 142 -16.09 -1.60 -2.15
N GLY A 143 -16.60 -0.79 -3.08
CA GLY A 143 -17.98 -0.92 -3.54
C GLY A 143 -18.26 -2.27 -4.22
N LEU A 144 -17.28 -2.81 -4.97
CA LEU A 144 -17.36 -4.14 -5.57
C LEU A 144 -17.37 -5.27 -4.54
N GLU A 145 -16.58 -5.14 -3.47
CA GLU A 145 -16.54 -6.09 -2.34
C GLU A 145 -17.85 -6.06 -1.55
N GLU A 146 -18.39 -4.88 -1.25
CA GLU A 146 -19.58 -4.71 -0.42
C GLU A 146 -20.89 -5.03 -1.15
N THR A 147 -21.07 -4.47 -2.35
CA THR A 147 -22.37 -4.50 -3.05
C THR A 147 -22.39 -5.45 -4.23
N GLY A 148 -21.23 -5.97 -4.62
CA GLY A 148 -21.09 -6.74 -5.84
C GLY A 148 -21.27 -5.92 -7.12
N ARG A 149 -21.36 -4.59 -7.04
CA ARG A 149 -21.54 -3.68 -8.17
C ARG A 149 -20.62 -2.47 -8.00
N LEU A 150 -20.19 -1.90 -9.10
CA LEU A 150 -19.46 -0.63 -9.03
C LEU A 150 -20.43 0.48 -8.59
N PRO A 151 -20.05 1.34 -7.62
CA PRO A 151 -20.93 2.40 -7.12
C PRO A 151 -21.32 3.32 -8.28
N SER A 152 -22.54 3.82 -8.39
CA SER A 152 -22.92 4.68 -9.53
C SER A 152 -21.91 5.84 -9.71
N PRO A 153 -21.52 6.20 -10.95
CA PRO A 153 -20.67 7.36 -11.17
C PRO A 153 -21.27 8.56 -10.42
N PRO A 154 -20.45 9.42 -9.79
CA PRO A 154 -20.97 10.65 -9.22
C PRO A 154 -21.75 11.32 -10.35
N ARG A 155 -23.07 11.50 -10.17
CA ARG A 155 -23.85 12.24 -11.16
C ARG A 155 -23.13 13.58 -11.24
N ARG A 156 -22.52 13.89 -12.38
CA ARG A 156 -22.12 15.26 -12.67
C ARG A 156 -23.40 16.04 -12.46
N LEU A 157 -23.48 16.75 -11.34
CA LEU A 157 -24.58 17.64 -11.06
C LEU A 157 -24.60 18.54 -12.27
N GLY A 158 -25.56 18.31 -13.16
CA GLY A 158 -25.72 18.98 -14.45
C GLY A 158 -26.17 20.41 -14.22
N GLY A 159 -25.37 21.17 -13.50
CA GLY A 159 -25.47 22.60 -13.33
C GLY A 159 -24.13 23.16 -13.72
N SER A 160 -24.12 23.94 -14.79
CA SER A 160 -23.12 24.94 -15.15
C SER A 160 -23.02 26.03 -14.08
N GLY A 161 -22.85 25.65 -12.82
CA GLY A 161 -22.60 26.54 -11.70
C GLY A 161 -21.12 26.48 -11.38
N ASN A 162 -20.42 27.60 -11.54
CA ASN A 162 -19.07 27.77 -11.02
C ASN A 162 -18.99 27.21 -9.60
N PHE A 163 -18.13 26.22 -9.38
CA PHE A 163 -17.80 25.74 -8.05
C PHE A 163 -16.96 26.82 -7.36
N HIS A 164 -17.62 27.69 -6.59
CA HIS A 164 -16.96 28.58 -5.65
C HIS A 164 -16.72 27.78 -4.36
N PRO A 165 -15.47 27.44 -3.98
CA PRO A 165 -15.15 26.75 -2.73
C PRO A 165 -15.23 27.72 -1.54
N THR A 166 -16.37 28.36 -1.36
CA THR A 166 -16.65 29.26 -0.24
C THR A 166 -17.98 28.84 0.37
N GLY A 167 -17.95 27.76 1.14
CA GLY A 167 -19.16 27.18 1.73
C GLY A 167 -18.83 26.19 2.82
N THR A 168 -18.51 26.71 3.99
CA THR A 168 -18.56 26.08 5.31
C THR A 168 -19.77 25.14 5.45
N PHE A 169 -19.57 23.83 5.25
CA PHE A 169 -20.60 22.79 5.41
C PHE A 169 -20.77 22.31 6.87
N LEU A 170 -20.24 23.05 7.86
CA LEU A 170 -20.27 22.64 9.28
C LEU A 170 -20.96 23.64 10.21
N HIS A 171 -22.05 24.29 9.79
CA HIS A 171 -22.91 24.98 10.76
C HIS A 171 -24.40 24.82 10.46
N PRO A 172 -25.16 24.04 11.25
CA PRO A 172 -26.61 24.11 11.25
C PRO A 172 -27.02 25.49 11.77
N ARG A 173 -27.70 26.27 10.91
CA ARG A 173 -28.43 27.48 11.26
C ARG A 173 -29.57 27.12 12.21
N GLY A 174 -29.37 27.32 13.50
CA GLY A 174 -30.42 27.51 14.48
C GLY A 174 -30.45 28.97 14.93
N GLY A 175 -31.56 29.65 14.68
CA GLY A 175 -32.10 30.71 15.54
C GLY A 175 -31.30 32.00 15.74
N ARG A 176 -31.78 33.07 15.12
CA ARG A 176 -31.66 34.46 15.59
C ARG A 176 -31.94 34.59 17.09
N GLU A 177 -31.11 35.34 17.81
CA GLU A 177 -31.59 36.48 18.61
C GLU A 177 -30.45 37.52 18.80
N PRO A 178 -30.66 38.81 18.44
CA PRO A 178 -29.66 39.85 18.63
C PRO A 178 -29.92 40.61 19.93
N GLN A 179 -29.10 40.39 20.97
CA GLN A 179 -29.04 41.30 22.12
C GLN A 179 -27.66 41.95 22.24
N ARG A 180 -27.71 43.26 22.01
CA ARG A 180 -26.71 44.26 22.37
C ARG A 180 -26.41 44.21 23.87
N GLN A 181 -25.24 44.76 24.21
CA GLN A 181 -24.69 45.11 25.53
C GLN A 181 -23.55 44.14 25.88
N GLY A 182 -22.29 44.54 25.82
CA GLY A 182 -21.75 45.82 26.23
C GLY A 182 -20.70 45.54 27.30
N ARG A 183 -19.79 46.50 27.44
CA ARG A 183 -18.82 46.65 28.54
C ARG A 183 -17.63 45.69 28.51
N GLY A 184 -16.49 46.32 28.25
CA GLY A 184 -15.19 45.71 28.30
C GLY A 184 -14.84 45.11 29.65
N ARG A 185 -13.81 44.28 29.60
CA ARG A 185 -12.90 44.13 30.72
C ARG A 185 -11.53 43.81 30.16
N SER A 186 -10.67 44.81 30.21
CA SER A 186 -9.23 44.62 30.22
C SER A 186 -8.90 43.68 31.37
N GLU A 187 -8.23 42.57 31.10
CA GLU A 187 -7.52 41.81 32.13
C GLU A 187 -6.21 41.31 31.53
N ASP A 188 -5.24 42.22 31.57
CA ASP A 188 -3.86 41.90 31.90
C ASP A 188 -3.81 40.78 32.95
N ARG A 189 -3.25 39.63 32.57
CA ARG A 189 -2.54 38.76 33.49
C ARG A 189 -1.50 37.97 32.71
N GLY A 190 -0.28 38.49 32.73
CA GLY A 190 0.88 37.64 32.55
C GLY A 190 0.87 36.54 33.61
N ASP A 191 1.27 35.33 33.21
CA ASP A 191 1.95 34.44 34.15
C ASP A 191 3.12 33.78 33.44
N LYS A 192 4.28 34.03 34.04
CA LYS A 192 5.58 33.44 33.72
C LYS A 192 5.65 32.10 34.45
N ARG A 193 5.78 30.98 33.75
CA ARG A 193 6.37 29.76 34.35
C ARG A 193 7.29 29.11 33.33
N TYR A 194 8.58 29.43 33.42
CA TYR A 194 9.60 28.65 34.15
C TYR A 194 9.85 27.29 33.49
N GLY A 195 11.08 27.12 33.01
CA GLY A 195 11.56 25.91 32.37
C GLY A 195 11.52 24.68 33.27
N ASP A 196 11.43 23.52 32.62
CA ASP A 196 11.80 22.25 33.21
C ASP A 196 12.97 21.69 32.40
N ASP A 197 14.14 21.93 32.96
CA ASP A 197 15.41 21.31 32.71
C ASP A 197 15.32 19.86 33.20
N LYS A 198 15.33 18.86 32.29
CA LYS A 198 15.56 17.45 32.66
C LYS A 198 16.66 16.84 31.82
N ARG A 199 17.90 17.16 32.21
CA ARG A 199 18.97 16.17 32.35
C ARG A 199 18.53 15.13 33.39
N TYR A 200 18.71 13.83 33.11
CA TYR A 200 19.31 12.83 34.01
C TYR A 200 19.27 11.42 33.40
N GLY A 201 20.42 10.74 33.41
CA GLY A 201 20.60 9.29 33.22
C GLY A 201 21.47 8.94 32.01
N GLY A 202 22.79 8.72 32.08
CA GLY A 202 23.64 8.48 33.26
C GLY A 202 23.53 7.04 33.77
N GLY A 203 24.38 6.13 33.28
CA GLY A 203 24.78 4.93 34.03
C GLY A 203 24.89 3.62 33.23
N GLY A 204 26.04 2.94 33.36
CA GLY A 204 26.15 1.48 33.19
C GLY A 204 27.16 1.01 32.12
N GLU A 205 28.47 1.07 32.33
CA GLU A 205 29.27 0.06 33.08
C GLU A 205 29.78 -1.09 32.18
N GLU A 206 30.98 -0.87 31.65
CA GLU A 206 32.18 -1.71 31.83
C GLU A 206 31.96 -3.20 32.19
N ARG A 207 32.24 -4.12 31.24
CA ARG A 207 32.87 -5.42 31.56
C ARG A 207 33.88 -5.85 30.50
N ARG A 208 35.15 -5.66 30.87
CA ARG A 208 36.27 -6.54 30.51
C ARG A 208 35.87 -8.00 30.74
N TYR A 209 36.15 -8.87 29.77
CA TYR A 209 36.76 -10.18 30.04
C TYR A 209 37.65 -10.54 28.85
N GLY A 210 38.96 -10.42 29.06
CA GLY A 210 39.93 -11.22 28.31
C GLY A 210 39.93 -12.63 28.87
N GLY A 211 40.25 -13.60 28.03
CA GLY A 211 40.47 -14.97 28.44
C GLY A 211 41.10 -15.78 27.33
N GLY A 212 42.38 -16.15 27.55
CA GLY A 212 43.01 -17.39 27.07
C GLY A 212 43.42 -17.44 25.62
#